data_AF-A0A452GRJ1-F1
#
_entry.id   AF-A0A452GRJ1-F1
#
_cell.length_a   1.000
_cell.length_b   1.000
_cell.length_c   1.000
_cell.angle_alpha   90.00
_cell.angle_beta   90.00
_cell.angle_gamma   90.00
#
_symmetry.space_group_name_H-M   'P 1'
#
loop_
_entity.id
_entity.type
_entity.pdbx_description
1 polymer ?
#
loop_
_entity_poly.entity_id
_entity_poly.type
_entity_poly.pdbx_seq_one_letter_code
_entity_poly.pdbx_strand_id
1 'polypeptide(L)'
;MGSKMAAASRVVQVVKPHTPLIKFPDRKNSPKPKMQESLQARVPPLHASAAQMSVGDRPPALQNISSISRVQGTPDTTELVKTLPQKYRRKLMSDEEMEYIQRGGPE
;
A
#
# COMPACT_ATOMS: atom_id res chain seq x y z
N MET A 1 -12.83 -36.91 -73.55
CA MET A 1 -13.30 -37.73 -72.40
C MET A 1 -12.46 -37.32 -71.21
N GLY A 2 -12.94 -36.36 -70.42
CA GLY A 2 -12.15 -35.75 -69.36
C GLY A 2 -13.04 -35.21 -68.27
N SER A 3 -12.67 -35.51 -67.02
CA SER A 3 -12.91 -34.71 -65.81
C SER A 3 -12.15 -35.38 -64.67
N LYS A 4 -11.02 -34.80 -64.24
CA LYS A 4 -10.36 -35.17 -62.98
C LYS A 4 -11.00 -34.33 -61.87
N MET A 5 -11.67 -34.97 -60.92
CA MET A 5 -12.26 -34.28 -59.78
C MET A 5 -11.15 -33.81 -58.84
N ALA A 6 -10.98 -32.50 -58.68
CA ALA A 6 -10.06 -31.93 -57.70
C ALA A 6 -10.77 -31.88 -56.33
N ALA A 7 -10.29 -32.68 -55.37
CA ALA A 7 -10.79 -32.67 -54.00
C ALA A 7 -10.28 -31.41 -53.27
N ALA A 8 -11.18 -30.50 -52.94
CA ALA A 8 -10.86 -29.32 -52.14
C ALA A 8 -10.76 -29.71 -50.65
N SER A 9 -9.54 -29.75 -50.12
CA SER A 9 -9.30 -29.95 -48.69
C SER A 9 -9.57 -28.65 -47.94
N ARG A 10 -10.42 -28.69 -46.90
CA ARG A 10 -10.72 -27.52 -46.06
C ARG A 10 -9.61 -27.36 -45.02
N VAL A 11 -8.94 -26.22 -45.03
CA VAL A 11 -7.96 -25.84 -44.00
C VAL A 11 -8.73 -25.48 -42.72
N VAL A 12 -8.72 -26.37 -41.73
CA VAL A 12 -9.27 -26.08 -40.40
C VAL A 12 -8.20 -25.37 -39.61
N GLN A 13 -8.41 -24.08 -39.35
CA GLN A 13 -7.51 -23.28 -38.53
C GLN A 13 -7.75 -23.66 -37.06
N VAL A 14 -6.86 -24.48 -36.50
CA VAL A 14 -6.91 -24.88 -35.09
C VAL A 14 -6.41 -23.71 -34.24
N VAL A 15 -7.33 -22.91 -33.72
CA VAL A 15 -7.01 -21.86 -32.74
C VAL A 15 -6.86 -22.51 -31.37
N LYS A 16 -5.75 -22.26 -30.69
CA LYS A 16 -5.53 -22.75 -29.31
C LYS A 16 -6.61 -22.16 -28.40
N PRO A 17 -7.38 -22.98 -27.66
CA PRO A 17 -8.38 -22.45 -26.74
C PRO A 17 -7.70 -21.59 -25.68
N HIS A 18 -8.23 -20.39 -25.47
CA HIS A 18 -7.73 -19.47 -24.45
C HIS A 18 -8.08 -20.00 -23.06
N THR A 19 -7.06 -20.36 -22.28
CA THR A 19 -7.21 -20.78 -20.88
C THR A 19 -6.96 -19.57 -19.99
N PRO A 20 -7.97 -19.05 -19.26
CA PRO A 20 -7.77 -17.90 -18.38
C PRO A 20 -6.83 -18.28 -17.23
N LEU A 21 -5.84 -17.43 -16.96
CA LEU A 21 -4.82 -17.64 -15.92
C LEU A 21 -5.38 -17.51 -14.51
N ILE A 22 -6.47 -16.76 -14.35
CA ILE A 22 -7.14 -16.55 -13.07
C ILE A 22 -8.65 -16.67 -13.25
N LYS A 23 -9.32 -17.21 -12.24
CA LYS A 23 -10.79 -17.24 -12.16
C LYS A 23 -11.23 -16.37 -11.00
N PHE A 24 -12.13 -15.44 -11.25
CA PHE A 24 -12.76 -14.67 -10.20
C PHE A 24 -13.93 -15.47 -9.60
N PRO A 25 -14.08 -15.53 -8.27
CA PRO A 25 -15.21 -16.19 -7.62
C PRO A 25 -16.54 -15.57 -8.07
N ASP A 26 -17.55 -16.40 -8.25
CA ASP A 26 -18.89 -15.91 -8.57
C ASP A 26 -19.49 -15.20 -7.36
N ARG A 27 -19.97 -13.96 -7.55
CA ARG A 27 -20.40 -13.05 -6.47
C ARG A 27 -21.92 -13.02 -6.29
N LYS A 28 -22.65 -14.00 -6.83
CA LYS A 28 -24.13 -14.02 -6.82
C LYS A 28 -24.73 -14.32 -5.45
N ASN A 29 -24.02 -15.05 -4.60
CA ASN A 29 -24.44 -15.46 -3.26
C ASN A 29 -23.60 -14.81 -2.14
N SER A 30 -22.57 -14.03 -2.46
CA SER A 30 -21.81 -13.27 -1.47
C SER A 30 -22.55 -11.97 -1.13
N PRO A 31 -22.81 -11.68 0.16
CA PRO A 31 -23.32 -10.38 0.56
C PRO A 31 -22.41 -9.27 0.02
N LYS A 32 -22.97 -8.30 -0.72
CA LYS A 32 -22.22 -7.11 -1.13
C LYS A 32 -21.76 -6.42 0.15
N PRO A 33 -20.46 -6.23 0.41
CA PRO A 33 -20.05 -5.43 1.55
C PRO A 33 -20.64 -4.04 1.38
N LYS A 34 -21.51 -3.64 2.32
CA LYS A 34 -21.93 -2.23 2.41
C LYS A 34 -20.66 -1.42 2.67
N MET A 35 -20.50 -0.31 1.95
CA MET A 35 -19.34 0.59 1.99
C MET A 35 -18.93 1.04 3.41
N GLN A 36 -19.78 0.85 4.42
CA GLN A 36 -19.55 1.22 5.81
C GLN A 36 -18.80 0.17 6.64
N GLU A 37 -18.85 -1.12 6.28
CA GLU A 37 -18.30 -2.20 7.14
C GLU A 37 -16.88 -2.62 6.74
N SER A 38 -16.46 -2.37 5.49
CA SER A 38 -15.11 -2.72 5.01
C SER A 38 -13.99 -1.89 5.64
N LEU A 39 -14.30 -0.77 6.30
CA LEU A 39 -13.31 0.04 7.02
C LEU A 39 -13.01 -0.49 8.43
N GLN A 40 -13.95 -1.22 9.06
CA GLN A 40 -13.73 -1.74 10.42
C GLN A 40 -13.09 -3.14 10.42
N ALA A 41 -13.34 -3.95 9.38
CA ALA A 41 -12.80 -5.31 9.30
C ALA A 41 -11.28 -5.39 8.95
N ARG A 42 -10.59 -4.25 8.72
CA ARG A 42 -9.16 -4.22 8.38
C ARG A 42 -8.23 -4.02 9.57
N VAL A 43 -8.74 -3.89 10.80
CA VAL A 43 -7.90 -3.74 11.98
C VAL A 43 -7.78 -5.11 12.68
N PRO A 44 -6.68 -5.87 12.48
CA PRO A 44 -6.39 -6.99 13.36
C PRO A 44 -6.17 -6.46 14.79
N PRO A 45 -6.64 -7.16 15.84
CA PRO A 45 -6.34 -6.76 17.21
C PRO A 45 -4.84 -6.97 17.46
N LEU A 46 -4.07 -5.87 17.45
CA LEU A 46 -2.70 -5.88 17.95
C LEU A 46 -2.79 -6.03 19.47
N HIS A 47 -2.38 -7.20 19.95
CA HIS A 47 -2.27 -7.54 21.35
C HIS A 47 -1.55 -6.46 22.18
N ALA A 48 -2.17 -6.13 23.31
CA ALA A 48 -1.61 -5.86 24.63
C ALA A 48 -0.13 -5.41 24.73
N SER A 49 0.06 -4.16 25.19
CA SER A 49 0.90 -3.81 26.36
C SER A 49 1.36 -2.36 26.29
N ALA A 50 0.76 -1.49 27.10
CA ALA A 50 1.51 -0.48 27.84
C ALA A 50 0.64 -0.03 29.02
N ALA A 51 1.19 -0.24 30.21
CA ALA A 51 0.60 0.08 31.48
C ALA A 51 0.26 1.57 31.61
N GLN A 52 -0.70 1.81 32.50
CA GLN A 52 -1.06 3.10 33.08
C GLN A 52 0.18 3.87 33.56
N MET A 53 0.19 5.19 33.41
CA MET A 53 0.77 6.28 34.26
C MET A 53 0.89 7.50 33.32
N SER A 54 0.48 8.74 33.59
CA SER A 54 -0.16 9.45 34.69
C SER A 54 -0.75 10.70 34.05
N VAL A 55 -1.97 11.07 34.43
CA VAL A 55 -2.50 12.42 34.21
C VAL A 55 -1.63 13.42 35.00
N GLY A 56 -1.22 14.51 34.36
CA GLY A 56 -0.38 15.55 34.97
C GLY A 56 -0.37 16.79 34.09
N ASP A 57 -0.90 17.87 34.64
CA ASP A 57 -1.22 19.16 34.02
C ASP A 57 -0.11 19.74 33.11
N ARG A 58 -0.45 20.12 31.87
CA ARG A 58 0.37 21.00 31.03
C ARG A 58 -0.52 21.96 30.21
N PRO A 59 -0.21 23.28 30.18
CA PRO A 59 -1.13 24.32 29.70
C PRO A 59 -1.37 24.28 28.17
N PRO A 60 -2.54 24.79 27.70
CA PRO A 60 -2.98 24.66 26.32
C PRO A 60 -2.39 25.80 25.47
N ALA A 61 -1.13 25.71 25.08
CA ALA A 61 -0.55 26.74 24.21
C ALA A 61 0.29 26.22 23.03
N LEU A 62 0.46 24.91 22.86
CA LEU A 62 1.26 24.35 21.76
C LEU A 62 0.54 23.19 21.05
N GLN A 63 -0.78 23.30 20.87
CA GLN A 63 -1.56 22.31 20.14
C GLN A 63 -1.54 22.49 18.61
N ASN A 64 -0.77 23.45 18.07
CA ASN A 64 -0.77 23.77 16.64
C ASN A 64 0.54 23.44 15.92
N ILE A 65 1.13 22.26 16.18
CA ILE A 65 2.15 21.65 15.30
C ILE A 65 1.83 20.16 15.05
N SER A 66 0.70 19.66 15.55
CA SER A 66 0.37 18.23 15.52
C SER A 66 -0.33 17.75 14.24
N SER A 67 -0.44 18.57 13.19
CA SER A 67 -1.18 18.22 11.96
C SER A 67 -0.31 18.09 10.70
N ILE A 68 1.02 18.21 10.80
CA ILE A 68 1.90 17.70 9.72
C ILE A 68 1.96 16.19 9.93
N SER A 69 1.00 15.49 9.33
CA SER A 69 0.99 14.05 9.06
C SER A 69 1.98 13.26 9.92
N ARG A 70 1.64 13.04 11.21
CA ARG A 70 2.21 11.90 11.92
C ARG A 70 1.72 10.68 11.20
N VAL A 71 2.43 10.25 10.17
CA VAL A 71 2.43 8.84 9.79
C VAL A 71 2.60 8.11 11.11
N GLN A 72 1.61 7.32 11.51
CA GLN A 72 1.66 6.49 12.73
C GLN A 72 2.69 5.37 12.54
N GLY A 73 3.94 5.75 12.28
CA GLY A 73 5.09 4.89 12.11
C GLY A 73 6.05 5.12 13.26
N THR A 74 6.85 4.11 13.55
CA THR A 74 7.97 4.24 14.48
C THR A 74 8.91 5.35 13.99
N PRO A 75 9.25 6.35 14.83
CA PRO A 75 10.24 7.34 14.46
C PRO A 75 11.57 6.66 14.15
N ASP A 76 12.25 7.11 13.11
CA ASP A 76 13.58 6.61 12.76
C ASP A 76 14.55 6.97 13.89
N THR A 77 15.03 5.97 14.64
CA THR A 77 16.07 6.14 15.67
C THR A 77 17.44 5.84 15.08
N THR A 78 18.49 6.49 15.60
CA THR A 78 19.88 6.31 15.12
C THR A 78 20.34 4.85 15.23
N GLU A 79 19.94 4.15 16.28
CA GLU A 79 20.22 2.72 16.47
C GLU A 79 19.54 1.86 15.39
N LEU A 80 18.27 2.14 15.05
CA LEU A 80 17.58 1.43 13.98
C LEU A 80 18.30 1.63 12.64
N VAL A 81 18.69 2.85 12.31
CA VAL A 81 19.42 3.16 11.06
C VAL A 81 20.75 2.40 10.98
N LYS A 82 21.48 2.25 12.10
CA LYS A 82 22.72 1.45 12.15
C LYS A 82 22.47 -0.03 11.87
N THR A 83 21.34 -0.59 12.27
CA THR A 83 21.04 -2.01 12.00
C THR A 83 20.67 -2.28 10.54
N LEU A 84 20.18 -1.28 9.81
CA LEU A 84 19.74 -1.45 8.43
C LEU A 84 20.91 -1.60 7.45
N PRO A 85 20.77 -2.40 6.38
CA PRO A 85 21.75 -2.46 5.29
C PRO A 85 21.93 -1.09 4.61
N GLN A 86 23.16 -0.80 4.16
CA GLN A 86 23.53 0.51 3.61
C GLN A 86 22.61 0.98 2.46
N LYS A 87 22.17 0.06 1.59
CA LYS A 87 21.27 0.35 0.46
C LYS A 87 19.87 0.87 0.85
N TYR A 88 19.48 0.74 2.12
CA TYR A 88 18.19 1.20 2.66
C TYR A 88 18.33 2.35 3.66
N ARG A 89 19.56 2.75 4.02
CA ARG A 89 19.78 3.89 4.92
C ARG A 89 19.53 5.20 4.18
N ARG A 90 18.72 6.08 4.77
CA ARG A 90 18.50 7.45 4.28
C ARG A 90 19.75 8.30 4.58
N LYS A 91 19.95 9.38 3.83
CA LYS A 91 21.01 10.36 4.11
C LYS A 91 20.62 11.22 5.32
N LEU A 92 21.61 11.63 6.11
CA LEU A 92 21.42 12.65 7.13
C LEU A 92 21.15 13.99 6.44
N MET A 93 20.25 14.78 7.02
CA MET A 93 19.87 16.12 6.56
C MET A 93 20.63 17.15 7.38
N SER A 94 21.10 18.24 6.76
CA SER A 94 21.72 19.34 7.52
C SER A 94 20.66 20.21 8.19
N ASP A 95 21.06 21.00 9.20
CA ASP A 95 20.14 21.91 9.90
C ASP A 95 19.58 22.98 8.93
N GLU A 96 20.39 23.47 8.01
CA GLU A 96 19.97 24.42 6.98
C GLU A 96 18.93 23.81 6.02
N GLU A 97 19.10 22.55 5.62
CA GLU A 97 18.13 21.83 4.79
C GLU A 97 16.82 21.58 5.55
N MET A 98 16.92 21.19 6.83
CA MET A 98 15.75 21.01 7.68
C MET A 98 14.94 22.30 7.81
N GLU A 99 15.60 23.44 7.96
CA GLU A 99 14.93 24.74 8.00
C GLU A 99 14.33 25.11 6.65
N TYR A 100 15.09 24.94 5.55
CA TYR A 100 14.61 25.25 4.20
C TYR A 100 13.35 24.45 3.84
N ILE A 101 13.29 23.18 4.21
CA ILE A 101 12.12 22.31 4.01
C ILE A 101 10.95 22.74 4.90
N GLN A 102 11.22 23.06 6.17
CA GLN A 102 10.18 23.54 7.09
C GLN A 102 9.60 24.88 6.66
N ARG A 103 10.43 25.78 6.14
CA ARG A 103 10.04 27.10 5.63
C ARG A 103 9.30 27.01 4.29
N GLY A 104 9.51 25.94 3.52
CA GLY A 104 8.78 25.67 2.28
C GLY A 104 9.49 26.15 1.01
N GLY A 105 10.79 26.46 1.05
CA GLY A 105 11.58 26.85 -0.11
C GLY A 105 12.15 28.28 -0.03
N PRO A 106 12.56 28.85 -1.19
CA PRO A 106 12.98 30.24 -1.31
C PRO A 106 11.76 31.16 -1.29
N GLU A 107 11.97 32.40 -0.86
CA GLU A 107 10.99 33.50 -0.98
C GLU A 107 10.85 33.97 -2.43
#